data_AF-A0AA41Q0W8-F1
#
_entry.id   AF-A0AA41Q0W8-F1
#
_cell.length_a   1.000
_cell.length_b   1.000
_cell.length_c   1.000
_cell.angle_alpha   90.00
_cell.angle_beta   90.00
_cell.angle_gamma   90.00
#
_symmetry.space_group_name_H-M   'P 1'
#
loop_
_entity.id
_entity.type
_entity.pdbx_description
1 polymer ?
#
loop_
_entity_poly.entity_id
_entity_poly.type
_entity_poly.pdbx_seq_one_letter_code
_entity_poly.pdbx_strand_id
1 'polypeptide(L)' 'MVREAPTQRSGLVATLPNNTKVTVLCHTTGPSVVSFTGRSTEVWNKIALPGGRTGYVSDGWLATSADITTLVPYCR' A
#
# COMPACT_ATOMS: atom_id res chain seq x y z
N MET A 1 -1.08 -6.08 -5.00
CA MET A 1 -1.32 -7.14 -3.99
C MET A 1 -1.40 -6.50 -2.62
N VAL A 2 -2.20 -7.06 -1.71
CA VAL A 2 -2.36 -6.57 -0.33
C VAL A 2 -1.81 -7.60 0.65
N ARG A 3 -0.94 -7.15 1.53
CA ARG A 3 -0.11 -7.94 2.44
C ARG A 3 -0.53 -7.74 3.90
N GLU A 4 -0.24 -8.69 4.77
CA GLU A 4 -0.55 -8.59 6.21
C GLU A 4 0.36 -7.61 6.94
N ALA A 5 1.58 -7.43 6.45
CA ALA A 5 2.58 -6.49 6.97
C ALA A 5 3.25 -5.73 5.81
N PRO A 6 3.97 -4.60 6.06
CA PRO A 6 4.63 -3.81 5.02
C PRO A 6 5.89 -4.48 4.46
N THR A 7 5.75 -5.71 3.94
CA THR A 7 6.82 -6.50 3.35
C THR A 7 6.25 -7.52 2.36
N GLN A 8 6.99 -7.77 1.27
CA GLN A 8 6.65 -8.79 0.27
C GLN A 8 6.70 -10.22 0.83
N ARG A 9 7.35 -10.43 1.98
CA ARG A 9 7.48 -11.74 2.63
C ARG A 9 6.29 -12.12 3.51
N SER A 10 5.40 -11.17 3.82
CA SER A 10 4.23 -11.44 4.65
C SER A 10 3.09 -12.09 3.87
N GLY A 11 2.13 -12.66 4.60
CA GLY A 11 0.94 -13.29 4.05
C GLY A 11 0.17 -12.39 3.09
N LEU A 12 -0.43 -13.01 2.07
CA LEU A 12 -1.29 -12.32 1.11
C LEU A 12 -2.70 -12.23 1.70
N VAL A 13 -3.18 -11.00 1.93
CA VAL A 13 -4.53 -10.72 2.43
C VAL A 13 -5.55 -10.74 1.30
N ALA A 14 -5.17 -10.14 0.15
CA ALA A 14 -6.01 -10.02 -1.03
C ALA A 14 -5.18 -9.70 -2.28
N THR A 15 -5.71 -10.05 -3.45
CA THR A 15 -5.27 -9.53 -4.75
C THR A 15 -6.38 -8.66 -5.31
N LEU A 16 -6.07 -7.39 -5.52
CA LEU A 16 -7.02 -6.43 -6.11
C LEU A 16 -6.76 -6.35 -7.62
N PRO A 17 -7.81 -6.37 -8.46
CA PRO A 17 -7.69 -6.04 -9.87
C PRO A 17 -7.11 -4.64 -10.09
N ASN A 18 -6.50 -4.42 -11.26
CA ASN A 18 -6.03 -3.09 -11.66
C ASN A 18 -7.20 -2.09 -11.64
N ASN A 19 -6.90 -0.82 -11.36
CA ASN A 19 -7.87 0.28 -11.23
C ASN A 19 -8.89 0.14 -10.08
N THR A 20 -8.71 -0.83 -9.18
CA THR A 20 -9.49 -0.88 -7.94
C THR A 20 -9.19 0.36 -7.09
N LYS A 21 -10.22 1.15 -6.77
CA LYS A 21 -10.09 2.28 -5.85
C LYS A 21 -9.98 1.76 -4.41
N VAL A 22 -9.08 2.34 -3.64
CA VAL A 22 -8.85 1.98 -2.23
C VAL A 22 -8.78 3.24 -1.38
N THR A 23 -9.15 3.13 -0.12
CA THR A 23 -8.96 4.18 0.87
C THR A 23 -7.67 3.89 1.63
N VAL A 24 -6.73 4.83 1.59
CA VAL A 24 -5.50 4.77 2.39
C VAL A 24 -5.79 5.34 3.78
N LEU A 25 -5.41 4.60 4.81
CA LEU A 25 -5.63 4.94 6.21
C LEU A 25 -4.41 5.62 6.82
N CYS A 26 -3.22 5.08 6.55
CA CYS A 26 -1.94 5.60 7.00
C CYS A 26 -0.81 5.05 6.11
N HIS A 27 0.37 5.66 6.20
CA HIS A 27 1.57 5.22 5.49
C HIS A 27 2.64 4.74 6.48
N THR A 28 3.57 3.90 6.03
CA THR A 28 4.72 3.43 6.82
C THR A 28 5.88 3.09 5.87
N THR A 29 7.04 2.76 6.43
CA THR A 29 8.20 2.31 5.66
C THR A 29 8.41 0.80 5.82
N GLY A 30 8.99 0.18 4.80
CA GLY A 30 9.31 -1.24 4.75
C GLY A 30 10.34 -1.53 3.67
N PRO A 31 10.62 -2.83 3.38
CA PRO A 31 11.53 -3.19 2.31
C PRO A 31 11.11 -2.57 0.98
N SER A 32 12.10 -2.13 0.21
CA SER A 32 11.89 -1.47 -1.07
C SER A 32 11.21 -2.39 -2.09
N VAL A 33 10.23 -1.85 -2.81
CA VAL A 33 9.50 -2.55 -3.88
C VAL A 33 9.61 -1.75 -5.16
N VAL A 34 9.88 -2.45 -6.27
CA VAL A 34 9.86 -1.86 -7.61
C VAL A 34 8.40 -1.68 -8.07
N SER A 35 8.07 -0.45 -8.44
CA SER A 35 6.77 -0.01 -8.96
C SER A 35 6.52 -0.54 -10.37
N PHE A 36 5.28 -0.37 -10.86
CA PHE A 36 4.95 -0.66 -12.25
C PHE A 36 5.68 0.24 -13.26
N THR A 37 6.26 1.36 -12.82
CA THR A 37 7.06 2.29 -13.65
C THR A 37 8.56 2.01 -13.58
N GLY A 38 8.99 0.96 -12.87
CA GLY A 38 10.41 0.60 -12.70
C GLY A 38 11.15 1.41 -11.63
N ARG A 39 10.45 2.27 -10.87
CA ARG A 39 11.03 3.02 -9.75
C ARG A 39 10.88 2.25 -8.45
N SER A 40 11.86 2.33 -7.56
CA SER A 40 11.76 1.70 -6.24
C SER A 40 11.15 2.66 -5.21
N THR A 41 10.42 2.11 -4.25
CA THR A 41 9.93 2.85 -3.07
C THR A 41 9.91 1.97 -1.83
N GLU A 42 10.25 2.56 -0.69
CA GLU A 42 10.16 1.95 0.63
C GLU A 42 8.83 2.25 1.32
N VAL A 43 7.96 3.04 0.67
CA VAL A 43 6.67 3.45 1.24
C VAL A 43 5.64 2.34 1.06
N TRP A 44 4.94 2.04 2.15
CA TRP A 44 3.84 1.10 2.22
C TRP A 44 2.62 1.79 2.82
N ASN A 45 1.47 1.57 2.20
CA ASN A 45 0.22 2.19 2.56
C ASN A 45 -0.70 1.14 3.18
N LYS A 46 -1.21 1.41 4.39
CA LYS A 46 -2.27 0.61 4.99
C LYS A 46 -3.60 1.07 4.39
N ILE A 47 -4.37 0.14 3.84
CA ILE A 47 -5.64 0.40 3.17
C ILE A 47 -6.80 -0.30 3.86
N ALA A 48 -7.99 0.29 3.71
CA ALA A 48 -9.25 -0.36 4.07
C ALA A 48 -9.68 -1.35 2.98
N LEU A 49 -10.20 -2.50 3.41
CA LEU A 49 -10.78 -3.53 2.55
C LEU A 49 -12.26 -3.75 2.94
N PRO A 50 -13.07 -4.35 2.03
CA PRO A 50 -14.44 -4.72 2.35
C PRO A 50 -14.54 -5.58 3.61
N GLY A 51 -15.64 -5.43 4.36
CA GLY A 51 -15.87 -6.18 5.59
C GLY A 51 -15.01 -5.75 6.78
N GLY A 52 -14.52 -4.50 6.79
CA GLY A 52 -13.75 -3.93 7.92
C GLY A 52 -12.32 -4.45 8.03
N ARG A 53 -11.84 -5.22 7.05
CA ARG A 53 -10.47 -5.73 7.00
C ARG A 53 -9.51 -4.61 6.61
N THR A 54 -8.23 -4.79 6.91
CA THR A 54 -7.16 -3.90 6.46
C THR A 54 -5.98 -4.72 5.94
N GLY A 55 -5.07 -4.05 5.22
CA GLY A 55 -3.79 -4.63 4.82
C GLY A 55 -2.88 -3.60 4.19
N TYR A 56 -1.67 -4.02 3.82
CA TYR A 56 -0.61 -3.15 3.32
C TYR A 56 -0.39 -3.35 1.82
N VAL A 57 -0.26 -2.27 1.08
CA VAL A 57 0.13 -2.26 -0.34
C VAL A 57 1.31 -1.33 -0.51
N SER A 58 2.29 -1.71 -1.31
CA SER A 58 3.39 -0.81 -1.62
C SER A 58 2.87 0.39 -2.42
N ASP A 59 3.35 1.58 -2.06
CA ASP A 59 3.00 2.84 -2.72
C ASP A 59 3.26 2.82 -4.23
N GLY A 60 4.30 2.10 -4.66
CA GLY A 60 4.67 1.96 -6.07
C GLY A 60 3.62 1.23 -6.93
N TRP A 61 2.58 0.66 -6.32
CA TRP A 61 1.46 0.01 -7.01
C TRP A 61 0.15 0.79 -6.88
N LEU A 62 0.19 1.99 -6.30
CA LEU A 62 -0.93 2.91 -6.21
C LEU A 62 -0.71 4.07 -7.18
N ALA A 63 -1.75 4.42 -7.93
CA ALA A 63 -1.78 5.63 -8.74
C ALA A 63 -2.49 6.72 -7.94
N THR A 64 -1.76 7.77 -7.58
CA THR A 64 -2.28 8.90 -6.80
C THR A 64 -2.00 10.21 -7.52
N SER A 65 -2.86 11.20 -7.33
CA SER A 65 -2.67 12.56 -7.88
C SER A 65 -1.81 13.45 -6.98
N ALA A 66 -1.33 12.93 -5.84
CA ALA A 66 -0.59 13.65 -4.82
C ALA A 66 0.29 12.69 -4.00
N ASP A 67 1.23 13.26 -3.25
CA ASP A 67 2.11 12.52 -2.34
C ASP A 67 1.33 12.07 -1.09
N ILE A 68 1.08 10.77 -0.99
CA ILE A 68 0.34 10.16 0.14
C ILE A 68 1.00 10.49 1.48
N THR A 69 2.33 10.55 1.55
CA THR A 69 3.04 10.74 2.84
C THR A 69 2.72 12.07 3.51
N THR A 70 2.24 13.05 2.72
CA THR A 70 1.80 14.37 3.20
C THR A 70 0.30 14.44 3.51
N LEU A 71 -0.49 13.49 3.00
CA LEU A 71 -1.95 13.50 3.06
C LEU A 71 -2.52 12.57 4.14
N VAL A 72 -1.79 11.51 4.50
CA VAL A 72 -2.21 10.55 5.52
C VAL A 72 -1.15 10.44 6.61
N PRO A 73 -1.53 10.18 7.87
CA PRO A 73 -0.57 10.06 8.95
C PRO A 73 0.33 8.83 8.80
N TYR A 74 1.46 8.83 9.52
CA TYR A 74 2.28 7.64 9.69
C TYR A 74 1.56 6.61 10.56
N CYS A 75 1.62 5.32 10.20
CA CYS A 75 1.04 4.23 10.98
C CYS A 75 1.79 4.10 12.31
N ARG A 76 1.08 4.35 13.42
CA ARG A 76 1.57 4.11 14.78
C ARG A 76 1.37 2.66 15.19
#